data_AF-A0A015M385-F1
#
_entry.id   AF-A0A015M385-F1
#
_cell.length_a   1.000
_cell.length_b   1.000
_cell.length_c   1.000
_cell.angle_alpha   90.00
_cell.angle_beta   90.00
_cell.angle_gamma   90.00
#
_symmetry.space_group_name_H-M   'P 1'
#
loop_
_entity.id
_entity.type
_entity.pdbx_description
1 polymer ?
#
loop_
_entity_poly.entity_id
_entity_poly.type
_entity_poly.pdbx_seq_one_letter_code
_entity_poly.pdbx_strand_id
1 'polypeptide(L)'
;MRKNVEREALRLQIHNRYIINLATDYIWNSHSTPSQRYQFTNLANNANNINQNRASRVRWIDNTSTLVNIIQINNTQITNNSFENDFFNGTRFDDNNTFESLILPAGF
;
A
#
# COMPACT_ATOMS: atom_id res chain seq x y z
N MET A 1 -25.30 -1.03 2.88
CA MET A 1 -26.35 -0.88 3.91
C MET A 1 -25.79 -0.88 5.33
N ARG A 2 -25.21 -1.98 5.81
CA ARG A 2 -24.68 -2.09 7.19
C ARG A 2 -23.80 -0.91 7.65
N LYS A 3 -22.83 -0.48 6.82
CA LYS A 3 -21.98 0.69 7.14
C LYS A 3 -22.77 1.99 7.38
N ASN A 4 -23.91 2.18 6.71
CA ASN A 4 -24.77 3.35 6.93
C ASN A 4 -25.50 3.25 8.27
N VAL A 5 -25.96 2.04 8.63
CA VAL A 5 -26.59 1.78 9.93
C VAL A 5 -25.57 1.94 11.06
N GLU A 6 -24.34 1.44 10.88
CA GLU A 6 -23.25 1.63 11.85
C GLU A 6 -22.92 3.12 12.02
N ARG A 7 -22.82 3.88 10.93
CA ARG A 7 -22.59 5.34 10.99
C ARG A 7 -23.71 6.06 11.75
N GLU A 8 -24.95 5.68 11.49
CA GLU A 8 -26.11 6.28 12.15
C GLU A 8 -26.19 5.88 13.62
N ALA A 9 -25.87 4.63 13.95
CA ALA A 9 -25.77 4.16 15.32
C ALA A 9 -24.69 4.93 16.09
N LEU A 10 -23.52 5.17 15.49
CA LEU A 10 -22.47 6.00 16.06
C LEU A 10 -22.94 7.44 16.30
N ARG A 11 -23.65 8.05 15.33
CA ARG A 11 -24.26 9.38 15.49
C ARG A 11 -25.21 9.44 16.69
N LEU A 12 -25.94 8.35 16.92
CA LEU A 12 -26.88 8.19 18.03
C LEU A 12 -26.25 7.64 19.31
N GLN A 13 -24.93 7.45 19.34
CA GLN A 13 -24.18 6.85 20.46
C GLN A 13 -24.66 5.43 20.85
N ILE A 14 -25.26 4.71 19.90
CA ILE A 14 -25.62 3.30 20.05
C ILE A 14 -24.42 2.46 19.67
N HIS A 15 -23.80 1.86 20.68
CA HIS A 15 -22.64 0.98 20.52
C HIS A 15 -23.02 -0.51 20.53
N ASN A 16 -24.29 -0.82 20.82
CA ASN A 16 -24.75 -2.19 20.93
C ASN A 16 -24.84 -2.84 19.54
N ARG A 17 -23.90 -3.74 19.27
CA ARG A 17 -23.81 -4.45 18.00
C ARG A 17 -25.04 -5.31 17.68
N TYR A 18 -25.72 -5.85 18.70
CA TYR A 18 -26.95 -6.61 18.50
C TYR A 18 -28.07 -5.72 17.94
N ILE A 19 -28.25 -4.52 18.51
CA ILE A 19 -29.23 -3.55 18.02
C ILE A 19 -28.90 -3.10 16.58
N ILE A 20 -27.62 -2.85 16.29
CA ILE A 20 -27.16 -2.48 14.95
C ILE A 20 -27.47 -3.58 13.92
N ASN A 21 -27.22 -4.84 14.27
CA ASN A 21 -27.50 -5.98 13.41
C ASN A 21 -29.01 -6.12 13.17
N LEU A 22 -29.82 -6.08 14.24
CA LEU A 22 -31.29 -6.14 14.13
C LEU A 22 -31.84 -5.03 13.24
N ALA A 23 -31.38 -3.79 13.44
CA ALA A 23 -31.81 -2.67 12.61
C ALA A 23 -31.39 -2.84 11.15
N THR A 24 -30.18 -3.36 10.90
CA THR A 24 -29.70 -3.65 9.55
C THR A 24 -30.57 -4.70 8.87
N ASP A 25 -30.87 -5.80 9.55
CA ASP A 25 -31.70 -6.89 9.02
C ASP A 25 -33.13 -6.42 8.79
N TYR A 26 -33.68 -5.63 9.71
CA TYR A 26 -35.02 -5.07 9.56
C TYR A 26 -35.13 -4.15 8.35
N ILE A 27 -34.17 -3.25 8.13
CA ILE A 27 -34.14 -2.36 6.96
C ILE A 27 -33.97 -3.18 5.67
N TRP A 28 -33.11 -4.20 5.68
CA TRP A 28 -32.90 -5.07 4.53
C TRP A 28 -34.16 -5.86 4.16
N ASN A 29 -34.86 -6.39 5.15
CA ASN A 29 -36.01 -7.26 4.91
C ASN A 29 -37.29 -6.48 4.63
N SER A 30 -37.55 -5.43 5.40
CA SER A 30 -38.82 -4.70 5.40
C SER A 30 -38.80 -3.42 4.56
N HIS A 31 -37.64 -2.79 4.38
CA HIS A 31 -37.52 -1.50 3.68
C HIS A 31 -36.74 -1.58 2.37
N SER A 32 -36.46 -2.79 1.89
CA SER A 32 -35.88 -3.01 0.55
C SER A 32 -36.79 -3.91 -0.26
N THR A 33 -37.14 -3.47 -1.45
CA THR A 33 -37.85 -4.29 -2.42
C THR A 33 -36.94 -5.43 -2.94
N PRO A 34 -37.50 -6.53 -3.45
CA PRO A 34 -36.70 -7.60 -4.06
C PRO A 34 -35.74 -7.12 -5.14
N SER A 35 -36.17 -6.18 -5.99
CA SER A 35 -35.34 -5.58 -7.04
C SER A 35 -34.15 -4.80 -6.46
N GLN A 36 -34.38 -3.96 -5.45
CA GLN A 36 -33.31 -3.22 -4.77
C GLN A 36 -32.31 -4.17 -4.10
N ARG A 37 -32.79 -5.22 -3.42
CA ARG A 37 -31.91 -6.24 -2.82
C ARG A 37 -31.03 -6.91 -3.87
N TYR A 38 -31.62 -7.29 -5.01
CA TYR A 38 -30.89 -7.88 -6.13
C TYR A 38 -29.79 -6.95 -6.66
N GLN A 39 -30.14 -5.67 -6.90
CA GLN A 39 -29.18 -4.66 -7.36
C GLN A 39 -28.03 -4.45 -6.35
N PHE A 40 -28.34 -4.35 -5.05
CA PHE A 40 -27.33 -4.19 -4.02
C PHE A 40 -26.40 -5.40 -3.92
N THR A 41 -26.94 -6.62 -3.98
CA THR A 41 -26.15 -7.85 -3.99
C THR A 41 -25.22 -7.91 -5.19
N ASN A 42 -25.71 -7.59 -6.39
CA ASN A 42 -24.89 -7.57 -7.60
C ASN A 42 -23.78 -6.52 -7.52
N LEU A 43 -24.09 -5.32 -7.03
CA LEU A 43 -23.08 -4.28 -6.85
C LEU A 43 -21.99 -4.73 -5.86
N ALA A 44 -22.37 -5.35 -4.75
CA ALA A 44 -21.43 -5.88 -3.77
C ALA A 44 -20.55 -6.98 -4.37
N ASN A 45 -21.13 -7.91 -5.12
CA ASN A 45 -20.40 -8.97 -5.80
C ASN A 45 -19.40 -8.42 -6.83
N ASN A 46 -19.83 -7.44 -7.64
CA ASN A 46 -18.97 -6.79 -8.63
C ASN A 46 -17.79 -6.07 -7.97
N ALA A 47 -18.04 -5.32 -6.90
CA ALA A 47 -16.98 -4.64 -6.15
C ALA A 47 -15.99 -5.64 -5.53
N ASN A 48 -16.49 -6.74 -4.97
CA ASN A 48 -15.64 -7.80 -4.41
C ASN A 48 -14.78 -8.46 -5.48
N ASN A 49 -15.35 -8.75 -6.66
CA ASN A 49 -14.62 -9.32 -7.79
C ASN A 49 -13.49 -8.38 -8.27
N ILE A 50 -13.78 -7.08 -8.42
CA ILE A 50 -12.76 -6.07 -8.78
C ILE A 50 -11.62 -6.06 -7.75
N ASN A 51 -11.95 -6.08 -6.46
CA ASN A 51 -10.96 -6.06 -5.39
C ASN A 51 -10.12 -7.34 -5.37
N GLN A 52 -10.73 -8.51 -5.58
CA GLN A 52 -10.02 -9.77 -5.72
C GLN A 52 -9.09 -9.78 -6.93
N ASN A 53 -9.54 -9.28 -8.08
CA ASN A 53 -8.68 -9.18 -9.27
C ASN A 53 -7.48 -8.25 -9.06
N ARG A 54 -7.68 -7.13 -8.34
CA ARG A 54 -6.58 -6.24 -7.94
C ARG A 54 -5.62 -6.93 -6.98
N ALA A 55 -6.14 -7.58 -5.93
CA ALA A 55 -5.31 -8.30 -4.96
C ALA A 55 -4.51 -9.43 -5.63
N SER A 56 -5.14 -10.19 -6.52
CA SER A 56 -4.47 -11.20 -7.34
C SER A 56 -3.38 -10.57 -8.21
N ARG A 57 -3.67 -9.48 -8.94
CA ARG A 57 -2.64 -8.77 -9.74
C ARG A 57 -1.46 -8.28 -8.90
N VAL A 58 -1.71 -7.69 -7.73
CA VAL A 58 -0.65 -7.22 -6.82
C VAL A 58 0.16 -8.39 -6.27
N ARG A 59 -0.49 -9.51 -5.94
CA ARG A 59 0.18 -10.73 -5.46
C ARG A 59 1.14 -11.34 -6.51
N TRP A 60 0.89 -11.10 -7.79
CA TRP A 60 1.76 -11.55 -8.89
C TRP A 60 2.82 -10.52 -9.31
N ILE A 61 2.93 -9.37 -8.64
CA ILE A 61 4.05 -8.45 -8.88
C ILE A 61 5.29 -9.08 -8.24
N ASP A 62 6.06 -9.80 -9.05
CA ASP A 62 7.40 -10.24 -8.68
C ASP A 62 8.32 -9.03 -8.63
N ASN A 63 8.60 -8.56 -7.42
CA ASN A 63 9.56 -7.48 -7.15
C ASN A 63 10.89 -8.01 -6.60
N THR A 64 11.17 -9.31 -6.75
CA THR A 64 12.36 -9.96 -6.19
C THR A 64 13.64 -9.31 -6.74
N SER A 65 13.70 -9.01 -8.03
CA SER A 65 14.84 -8.32 -8.66
C SER A 65 15.06 -6.91 -8.11
N THR A 66 13.98 -6.16 -7.88
CA THR A 66 14.05 -4.81 -7.29
C THR A 66 14.57 -4.86 -5.85
N LEU A 67 14.10 -5.83 -5.05
CA LEU A 67 14.57 -6.02 -3.67
C LEU A 67 16.04 -6.43 -3.63
N VAL A 68 16.48 -7.34 -4.51
CA VAL A 68 17.88 -7.73 -4.65
C VAL A 68 18.76 -6.53 -4.98
N ASN A 69 18.35 -5.69 -5.92
CA ASN A 69 19.09 -4.48 -6.28
C ASN A 69 19.19 -3.49 -5.12
N ILE A 70 18.10 -3.28 -4.35
CA ILE A 70 18.12 -2.41 -3.15
C ILE A 70 19.10 -2.93 -2.09
N ILE A 71 19.11 -4.25 -1.85
CA ILE A 71 20.04 -4.87 -0.89
C ILE A 71 21.50 -4.69 -1.33
N GLN A 72 21.77 -4.73 -2.63
CA GLN A 72 23.11 -4.57 -3.18
C GLN A 72 23.63 -3.13 -3.14
N ILE A 73 22.76 -2.11 -3.12
CA ILE A 73 23.19 -0.69 -3.00
C ILE A 73 23.97 -0.43 -1.70
N ASN A 74 23.64 -1.14 -0.62
CA ASN A 74 24.34 -0.99 0.67
C ASN A 74 25.59 -1.86 0.81
N ASN A 75 25.91 -2.69 -0.19
CA ASN A 75 27.09 -3.54 -0.18
C ASN A 75 28.17 -2.95 -1.08
N THR A 76 29.40 -2.92 -0.58
CA THR A 76 30.56 -2.53 -1.37
C THR A 76 30.72 -3.52 -2.53
N GLN A 77 30.55 -3.04 -3.75
CA GLN A 77 30.77 -3.78 -4.98
C GLN A 77 32.26 -4.03 -5.16
N ILE A 78 32.62 -5.27 -5.52
CA ILE A 78 33.99 -5.62 -5.92
C ILE A 78 34.19 -5.06 -7.32
N THR A 79 35.08 -4.08 -7.47
CA THR A 79 35.35 -3.42 -8.75
C THR A 79 36.77 -3.72 -9.22
N ASN A 80 37.01 -3.66 -10.53
CA ASN A 80 38.29 -4.03 -11.11
C ASN A 80 39.26 -2.85 -11.23
N ASN A 81 38.77 -1.63 -11.01
CA ASN A 81 39.56 -0.40 -11.10
C ASN A 81 38.99 0.69 -10.18
N SER A 82 39.81 1.72 -9.96
CA SER A 82 39.48 2.84 -9.07
C SER A 82 38.27 3.66 -9.55
N PHE A 83 38.12 3.85 -10.86
CA PHE A 83 36.98 4.59 -11.43
C PHE A 83 35.63 3.92 -11.12
N GLU A 84 35.54 2.61 -11.35
CA GLU A 84 34.36 1.82 -11.00
C GLU A 84 34.11 1.82 -9.48
N ASN A 85 35.17 1.74 -8.67
CA ASN A 85 35.05 1.78 -7.21
C ASN A 85 34.38 3.08 -6.74
N ASP A 86 34.87 4.22 -7.23
CA ASP A 86 34.38 5.55 -6.82
C ASP A 86 32.93 5.78 -7.29
N PHE A 87 32.56 5.23 -8.45
CA PHE A 87 31.21 5.36 -9.01
C PHE A 87 30.19 4.45 -8.32
N PHE A 88 30.52 3.18 -8.06
CA PHE A 88 29.56 2.19 -7.53
C PHE A 88 29.51 2.13 -6.00
N ASN A 89 30.61 2.43 -5.32
CA ASN A 89 30.69 2.40 -3.85
C ASN A 89 30.55 3.78 -3.20
N GLY A 90 30.49 4.82 -4.04
CA GLY A 90 30.25 6.20 -3.61
C GLY A 90 31.36 6.78 -2.74
N THR A 91 31.08 7.96 -2.19
CA THR A 91 31.94 8.66 -1.21
C THR A 91 31.30 8.57 0.17
N ARG A 92 32.12 8.33 1.20
CA ARG A 92 31.69 8.41 2.60
C ARG A 92 31.49 9.87 3.01
N PHE A 93 30.24 10.26 3.22
CA PHE A 93 29.86 11.62 3.61
C PHE A 93 29.96 11.87 5.13
N ASP A 94 30.41 10.88 5.91
CA ASP A 94 30.57 10.94 7.37
C ASP A 94 31.99 11.30 7.83
N ASP A 95 32.94 11.44 6.90
CA ASP A 95 34.27 11.97 7.24
C ASP A 95 34.18 13.48 7.50
N ASN A 96 34.04 13.80 8.77
CA ASN A 96 34.33 15.11 9.29
C ASN A 96 35.80 15.41 8.98
N ASN A 97 36.08 16.26 7.98
CA ASN A 97 37.00 17.40 8.08
C ASN A 97 37.14 18.17 6.74
N THR A 98 36.70 19.44 6.79
CA THR A 98 37.07 20.61 5.97
C THR A 98 36.58 20.75 4.53
N PHE A 99 36.24 22.00 4.18
CA PHE A 99 35.73 22.50 2.89
C PHE A 99 36.63 22.18 1.67
N GLU A 100 37.83 21.66 1.89
CA GLU A 100 38.81 21.32 0.84
C GLU A 100 38.47 20.02 0.09
N SER A 101 37.61 19.15 0.62
CA SER A 101 37.16 17.94 -0.09
C SER A 101 36.08 18.19 -1.15
N LEU A 102 35.56 19.43 -1.24
CA LEU A 102 34.49 19.83 -2.18
C LEU A 102 35.00 20.33 -3.54
N ILE A 103 36.32 20.48 -3.72
CA ILE A 103 36.89 20.91 -4.98
C ILE A 103 37.14 19.67 -5.84
N LEU A 104 36.12 19.36 -6.63
CA LEU A 104 35.99 18.46 -7.79
C LEU A 104 37.29 17.88 -8.40
N PRO A 105 37.22 16.69 -9.02
CA PRO A 105 38.34 16.18 -9.81
C PRO A 105 38.65 17.17 -10.94
N ALA A 106 39.83 17.77 -10.89
CA ALA A 106 40.39 18.45 -12.05
C ALA A 106 40.56 17.39 -13.13
N GLY A 107 39.71 17.48 -14.15
CA GLY A 107 39.77 16.58 -15.30
C GLY A 107 41.14 16.65 -15.97
N PHE A 108 41.67 15.46 -16.28
CA PHE A 108 42.65 15.22 -17.33
C PHE A 108 42.29 13.93 -18.04
#